data_AF-A0A9N9FI25-F1
#
_entry.id   AF-A0A9N9FI25-F1
#
_cell.length_a   1.000
_cell.length_b   1.000
_cell.length_c   1.000
_cell.angle_alpha   90.00
_cell.angle_beta   90.00
_cell.angle_gamma   90.00
#
_symmetry.space_group_name_H-M   'P 1'
#
loop_
_entity.id
_entity.type
_entity.pdbx_description
1 polymer ?
#
loop_
_entity_poly.entity_id
_entity_poly.type
_entity_poly.pdbx_seq_one_letter_code
_entity_poly.pdbx_strand_id
1 'polypeptide(L)'
;MLQLSTLKRMLVTFLEEFKRARQSWNDLNDEGFTLANTLVNTKLQERITNNPSDCSPESNDFICLNDDHNILDDKVAILKESLQQIVEKMAKQLTKMKMQILQMEFLLEEACESMGEEFVYNNLLYLSCSLETFGKFIFNYQIGFLILNIL
;
A
#
# COMPACT_ATOMS: atom_id res chain seq x y z
N MET A 1 -34.26 7.19 2.54
CA MET A 1 -33.92 8.54 3.02
C MET A 1 -32.80 8.40 4.04
N LEU A 2 -31.58 8.81 3.68
CA LEU A 2 -30.41 8.69 4.54
C LEU A 2 -30.54 9.62 5.76
N GLN A 3 -30.27 9.10 6.96
CA GLN A 3 -30.29 9.88 8.21
C GLN A 3 -28.89 10.34 8.61
N LEU A 4 -28.78 11.50 9.27
CA LEU A 4 -27.48 12.11 9.62
C LEU A 4 -26.65 11.22 10.55
N SER A 5 -27.31 10.56 11.51
CA SER A 5 -26.68 9.61 12.42
C SER A 5 -26.11 8.39 11.69
N THR A 6 -26.83 7.89 10.69
CA THR A 6 -26.40 6.77 9.84
C THR A 6 -25.20 7.17 8.99
N LEU A 7 -25.25 8.33 8.32
CA LEU A 7 -24.14 8.89 7.55
C LEU A 7 -22.89 9.04 8.43
N LYS A 8 -23.03 9.67 9.60
CA LYS A 8 -21.95 9.82 10.59
C LYS A 8 -21.30 8.49 10.98
N ARG A 9 -22.12 7.48 11.28
CA ARG A 9 -21.62 6.14 11.62
C ARG A 9 -20.87 5.50 10.44
N MET A 10 -21.41 5.60 9.22
CA MET A 10 -20.77 5.07 8.02
C MET A 10 -19.41 5.73 7.77
N LEU A 11 -19.32 7.05 7.94
CA LEU A 11 -18.06 7.80 7.78
C LEU A 11 -16.99 7.38 8.79
N VAL A 12 -17.37 7.14 10.04
CA VAL A 12 -16.44 6.61 11.06
C VAL A 12 -15.93 5.23 10.66
N THR A 13 -16.83 4.34 10.21
CA THR A 13 -16.43 3.02 9.71
C THR A 13 -15.46 3.15 8.53
N PHE A 14 -15.76 4.00 7.55
CA PHE A 14 -14.86 4.24 6.40
C PHE A 14 -13.48 4.72 6.85
N LEU A 15 -13.40 5.66 7.80
CA LEU A 15 -12.10 6.12 8.31
C LEU A 15 -11.29 4.99 8.93
N GLU A 16 -11.92 4.16 9.74
CA GLU A 16 -11.23 3.03 10.36
C GLU A 16 -10.76 2.03 9.31
N GLU A 17 -11.61 1.73 8.32
CA GLU A 17 -11.29 0.84 7.22
C GLU A 17 -10.14 1.38 6.36
N PHE A 18 -10.15 2.67 6.04
CA PHE A 18 -9.06 3.35 5.33
C PHE A 18 -7.76 3.32 6.12
N LYS A 19 -7.82 3.56 7.44
CA LYS A 19 -6.65 3.48 8.32
C LYS A 19 -6.05 2.07 8.35
N ARG A 20 -6.90 1.04 8.48
CA ARG A 20 -6.47 -0.36 8.42
C ARG A 20 -5.88 -0.70 7.06
N ALA A 21 -6.52 -0.27 5.97
CA ALA A 21 -6.06 -0.54 4.63
C ALA A 21 -4.69 0.09 4.34
N ARG A 22 -4.44 1.30 4.85
CA ARG A 22 -3.14 1.97 4.79
C ARG A 22 -2.07 1.22 5.58
N GLN A 23 -2.39 0.78 6.79
CA GLN A 23 -1.43 0.01 7.59
C GLN A 23 -1.03 -1.28 6.86
N SER A 24 -2.01 -2.05 6.36
CA SER A 24 -1.72 -3.26 5.59
C SER A 24 -0.92 -3.00 4.32
N TRP A 25 -1.13 -1.85 3.66
CA TRP A 25 -0.31 -1.46 2.50
C TRP A 25 1.15 -1.23 2.90
N ASN A 26 1.38 -0.48 3.98
CA ASN A 26 2.73 -0.21 4.48
C ASN A 26 3.43 -1.51 4.89
N ASP A 27 2.74 -2.39 5.62
CA ASP A 27 3.31 -3.67 6.06
C ASP A 27 3.76 -4.53 4.86
N LEU A 28 2.91 -4.62 3.81
CA LEU A 28 3.24 -5.34 2.58
C LEU A 28 4.39 -4.68 1.82
N ASN A 29 4.47 -3.35 1.81
CA ASN A 29 5.53 -2.62 1.15
C ASN A 29 6.88 -2.84 1.84
N ASP A 30 6.91 -2.76 3.17
CA ASP A 30 8.13 -2.98 3.96
C ASP A 30 8.62 -4.43 3.86
N GLU A 31 7.70 -5.40 3.93
CA GLU A 31 8.01 -6.82 3.71
C GLU A 31 8.52 -7.07 2.28
N GLY A 32 7.84 -6.52 1.28
CA GLY A 32 8.22 -6.62 -0.13
C GLY A 32 9.59 -6.02 -0.44
N PHE A 33 9.88 -4.83 0.11
CA PHE A 33 11.17 -4.18 -0.04
C PHE A 33 12.30 -4.98 0.60
N THR A 34 12.06 -5.53 1.80
CA THR A 34 13.02 -6.38 2.49
C THR A 34 13.32 -7.65 1.69
N LEU A 35 12.30 -8.31 1.15
CA LEU A 35 12.44 -9.49 0.30
C LEU A 35 13.17 -9.17 -1.01
N ALA A 36 12.83 -8.06 -1.67
CA ALA A 36 13.48 -7.63 -2.89
C ALA A 36 14.98 -7.35 -2.69
N ASN A 37 15.34 -6.61 -1.63
CA ASN A 37 16.75 -6.38 -1.29
C ASN A 37 17.49 -7.67 -0.98
N THR A 38 16.86 -8.58 -0.23
CA THR A 38 17.44 -9.89 0.08
C THR A 38 17.68 -10.69 -1.19
N LEU A 39 16.73 -10.69 -2.13
CA LEU A 39 16.86 -11.36 -3.42
C LEU A 39 17.99 -10.77 -4.27
N VAL A 40 18.09 -9.44 -4.35
CA VAL A 40 19.16 -8.75 -5.08
C VAL A 40 20.53 -9.10 -4.48
N ASN A 41 20.68 -9.03 -3.16
CA ASN A 41 21.92 -9.38 -2.48
C ASN A 41 22.28 -10.85 -2.68
N THR A 42 21.30 -11.75 -2.63
CA THR A 42 21.50 -13.19 -2.88
C THR A 42 21.96 -13.44 -4.33
N LYS A 43 21.36 -12.76 -5.31
CA LYS A 43 21.79 -12.84 -6.72
C LYS A 43 23.16 -12.24 -6.98
N LEU A 44 23.50 -11.15 -6.27
CA LEU A 44 24.84 -10.57 -6.33
C LEU A 44 25.88 -11.57 -5.81
N GLN A 45 25.59 -12.20 -4.66
CA GLN A 45 26.44 -13.24 -4.09
C GLN A 45 26.61 -14.43 -5.03
N GLU A 46 25.54 -14.94 -5.64
CA GLU A 46 25.61 -16.03 -6.63
C GLU A 46 26.54 -15.66 -7.80
N ARG A 47 26.46 -14.42 -8.31
CA ARG A 47 27.36 -13.95 -9.38
C ARG A 47 28.81 -13.91 -8.93
N ILE A 48 29.08 -13.42 -7.72
CA ILE A 48 30.43 -13.32 -7.17
C ILE A 48 31.04 -14.70 -6.95
N THR A 49 30.28 -15.64 -6.38
CA THR A 49 30.76 -17.00 -6.16
C THR A 49 31.04 -17.71 -7.50
N ASN A 50 30.22 -17.47 -8.53
CA ASN A 50 30.44 -18.00 -9.88
C ASN A 50 31.61 -17.34 -10.63
N ASN A 51 31.83 -16.03 -10.41
CA ASN A 51 32.87 -15.24 -11.07
C ASN A 51 33.62 -14.38 -10.03
N PRO A 52 34.62 -14.93 -9.33
CA PRO A 52 35.33 -14.23 -8.26
C PRO A 52 36.09 -12.97 -8.73
N SER A 53 36.36 -12.87 -10.03
CA SER A 53 37.00 -11.70 -10.67
C SER A 53 36.12 -10.46 -10.71
N ASP A 54 34.80 -10.60 -10.49
CA ASP A 54 33.85 -9.48 -10.48
C ASP A 54 33.79 -8.74 -9.13
N CYS A 55 34.53 -9.21 -8.12
CA CYS A 55 34.64 -8.54 -6.82
C CYS A 55 35.50 -7.26 -6.92
N SER A 56 34.84 -6.09 -6.90
CA SER A 56 35.52 -4.83 -6.61
C SER A 56 35.79 -4.70 -5.10
N PRO A 57 36.84 -3.98 -4.66
CA PRO A 57 37.11 -3.75 -3.23
C PRO A 57 35.94 -3.12 -2.47
N GLU A 58 35.06 -2.40 -3.17
CA GLU A 58 33.85 -1.75 -2.65
C GLU A 58 32.70 -2.75 -2.39
N SER A 59 32.76 -3.96 -2.97
CA SER A 59 31.74 -5.00 -2.79
C SER A 59 31.85 -5.76 -1.48
N ASN A 60 32.98 -5.63 -0.75
CA ASN A 60 33.22 -6.34 0.51
C ASN A 60 32.24 -5.99 1.64
N ASP A 61 31.64 -4.79 1.62
CA ASP A 61 30.65 -4.39 2.63
C ASP A 61 29.27 -5.05 2.41
N PHE A 62 29.01 -5.59 1.21
CA PHE A 62 27.73 -6.21 0.85
C PHE A 62 27.68 -7.73 1.08
N ILE A 63 28.81 -8.38 1.35
CA ILE A 63 28.95 -9.83 1.23
C ILE A 63 29.46 -10.42 2.55
N CYS A 64 28.55 -10.91 3.38
CA CYS A 64 28.88 -11.81 4.48
C CYS A 64 27.79 -12.86 4.67
N LEU A 65 27.71 -13.83 3.75
CA LEU A 65 27.08 -15.13 4.00
C LEU A 65 27.91 -16.19 3.25
N ASN A 66 28.52 -17.14 3.96
CA ASN A 66 29.27 -18.26 3.38
C ASN A 66 28.30 -19.40 3.02
N ASP A 67 27.38 -19.16 2.08
CA ASP A 67 26.41 -20.19 1.65
C ASP A 67 26.91 -20.91 0.38
N ASP A 68 26.78 -22.25 0.35
CA ASP A 68 27.11 -23.09 -0.81
C ASP A 68 26.21 -22.77 -2.01
N HIS A 69 26.72 -22.92 -3.24
CA HIS A 69 26.02 -22.57 -4.49
C HIS A 69 24.62 -23.18 -4.64
N ASN A 70 24.43 -24.46 -4.30
CA ASN A 70 23.12 -25.10 -4.39
C ASN A 70 22.11 -24.50 -3.40
N ILE A 71 22.58 -23.99 -2.26
CA ILE A 71 21.74 -23.34 -1.24
C ILE A 71 21.30 -21.95 -1.75
N LEU A 72 22.15 -21.27 -2.53
CA LEU A 72 21.84 -19.97 -3.14
C LEU A 72 20.73 -20.07 -4.19
N ASP A 73 20.76 -21.08 -5.07
CA ASP A 73 19.74 -21.26 -6.11
C ASP A 73 18.35 -21.55 -5.54
N ASP A 74 18.26 -22.47 -4.56
CA ASP A 74 17.01 -22.78 -3.87
C ASP A 74 16.47 -21.55 -3.12
N LYS A 75 17.35 -20.79 -2.45
CA LYS A 75 17.01 -19.56 -1.73
C LYS A 75 16.48 -18.48 -2.67
N VAL A 76 17.08 -18.31 -3.84
CA VAL A 76 16.60 -17.40 -4.89
C VAL A 76 15.19 -17.79 -5.34
N ALA A 77 14.95 -19.08 -5.61
CA ALA A 77 13.64 -19.56 -6.05
C ALA A 77 12.56 -19.25 -5.00
N ILE A 78 12.83 -19.54 -3.73
CA ILE A 78 11.93 -19.25 -2.60
C ILE A 78 11.68 -17.74 -2.45
N LEU A 79 12.74 -16.92 -2.52
CA LEU A 79 12.62 -15.46 -2.42
C LEU A 79 11.80 -14.87 -3.57
N LYS A 80 11.98 -15.38 -4.79
CA LYS A 80 11.20 -14.97 -5.96
C LYS A 80 9.73 -15.31 -5.80
N GLU A 81 9.41 -16.53 -5.37
CA GLU A 81 8.03 -16.95 -5.12
C GLU A 81 7.40 -16.11 -4.01
N SER A 82 8.13 -15.89 -2.92
CA SER A 82 7.67 -15.05 -1.80
C SER A 82 7.38 -13.62 -2.24
N LEU A 83 8.27 -13.02 -3.04
CA LEU A 83 8.09 -11.67 -3.58
C LEU A 83 6.86 -11.61 -4.51
N GLN A 84 6.66 -12.64 -5.34
CA GLN A 84 5.47 -12.73 -6.18
C GLN A 84 4.18 -12.79 -5.34
N GLN A 85 4.17 -13.56 -4.25
CA GLN A 85 3.03 -13.61 -3.34
C GLN A 85 2.76 -12.24 -2.69
N ILE A 86 3.80 -11.46 -2.36
CA ILE A 86 3.62 -10.09 -1.87
C ILE A 86 3.00 -9.19 -2.93
N VAL A 87 3.48 -9.24 -4.17
CA VAL A 87 2.92 -8.46 -5.29
C VAL A 87 1.44 -8.80 -5.49
N GLU A 88 1.07 -10.07 -5.43
CA GLU A 88 -0.33 -10.50 -5.53
C GLU A 88 -1.19 -9.98 -4.35
N LYS A 89 -0.65 -10.00 -3.12
CA LYS A 89 -1.33 -9.41 -1.95
C LYS A 89 -1.49 -7.90 -2.09
N MET A 90 -0.46 -7.19 -2.58
CA MET A 90 -0.52 -5.75 -2.86
C MET A 90 -1.57 -5.44 -3.93
N ALA A 91 -1.66 -6.22 -5.01
CA ALA A 91 -2.67 -6.04 -6.05
C ALA A 91 -4.11 -6.22 -5.50
N LYS A 92 -4.31 -7.22 -4.63
CA LYS A 92 -5.59 -7.43 -3.93
C LYS A 92 -5.90 -6.25 -3.00
N GLN A 93 -4.90 -5.75 -2.27
CA GLN A 93 -5.06 -4.63 -1.36
C GLN A 93 -5.39 -3.33 -2.11
N LEU A 94 -4.73 -3.08 -3.24
CA LEU A 94 -5.04 -1.96 -4.12
C LEU A 94 -6.49 -2.02 -4.62
N THR A 95 -6.95 -3.20 -5.05
CA THR A 95 -8.34 -3.39 -5.48
C THR A 95 -9.32 -3.08 -4.34
N LYS A 96 -9.04 -3.52 -3.11
CA LYS A 96 -9.87 -3.19 -1.94
C LYS A 96 -9.93 -1.68 -1.68
N MET A 97 -8.79 -1.01 -1.70
CA MET A 97 -8.71 0.44 -1.49
C MET A 97 -9.50 1.20 -2.57
N LYS A 98 -9.43 0.78 -3.84
CA LYS A 98 -10.24 1.35 -4.92
C LYS A 98 -11.74 1.19 -4.67
N MET A 99 -12.18 0.01 -4.21
CA MET A 99 -13.60 -0.19 -3.87
C MET A 99 -14.04 0.69 -2.70
N GLN A 100 -13.20 0.90 -1.69
CA GLN A 100 -13.51 1.81 -0.57
C GLN A 100 -13.69 3.25 -1.05
N ILE A 101 -12.88 3.70 -2.02
CA ILE A 101 -13.06 5.03 -2.65
C ILE A 101 -14.41 5.12 -3.36
N LEU A 102 -14.75 4.13 -4.20
CA LEU A 102 -16.03 4.11 -4.90
C LEU A 102 -17.23 4.10 -3.94
N GLN A 103 -17.13 3.37 -2.82
CA GLN A 103 -18.17 3.36 -1.80
C GLN A 103 -18.32 4.72 -1.10
N MET A 104 -17.21 5.45 -0.91
CA MET A 104 -17.23 6.80 -0.36
C MET A 104 -17.83 7.80 -1.34
N GLU A 105 -17.53 7.69 -2.62
CA GLU A 105 -18.15 8.48 -3.70
C GLU A 105 -19.65 8.23 -3.77
N PHE A 106 -20.08 6.98 -3.73
CA PHE A 106 -21.50 6.63 -3.67
C PHE A 106 -22.19 7.21 -2.43
N LEU A 107 -21.55 7.17 -1.26
CA LEU A 107 -22.09 7.76 -0.04
C LEU A 107 -22.24 9.28 -0.13
N LEU A 108 -21.30 9.95 -0.80
CA LEU A 108 -21.37 11.38 -1.10
C LEU A 108 -22.58 11.71 -1.98
N GLU A 109 -22.79 10.94 -3.05
CA GLU A 109 -23.95 11.07 -3.94
C GLU A 109 -25.27 10.83 -3.19
N GLU A 110 -25.38 9.74 -2.43
CA GLU A 110 -26.59 9.42 -1.66
C GLU A 110 -26.90 10.49 -0.60
N ALA A 111 -25.86 11.04 0.04
CA ALA A 111 -26.01 12.16 0.98
C ALA A 111 -26.49 13.43 0.27
N CYS A 112 -26.00 13.70 -0.95
CA CYS A 112 -26.44 14.82 -1.78
C CYS A 112 -27.93 14.70 -2.14
N GLU A 113 -28.35 13.52 -2.62
CA GLU A 113 -29.74 13.25 -2.99
C GLU A 113 -30.68 13.30 -1.77
N SER A 114 -30.24 12.80 -0.61
CA SER A 114 -31.08 12.70 0.58
C SER A 114 -31.14 13.98 1.42
N MET A 115 -30.06 14.78 1.44
CA MET A 115 -29.88 15.91 2.36
C MET A 115 -29.65 17.26 1.66
N GLY A 116 -29.51 17.25 0.33
CA GLY A 116 -29.27 18.42 -0.50
C GLY A 116 -27.79 18.77 -0.68
N GLU A 117 -27.46 19.39 -1.82
CA GLU A 117 -26.10 19.85 -2.16
C GLU A 117 -25.50 20.76 -1.09
N GLU A 118 -26.30 21.68 -0.54
CA GLU A 118 -25.84 22.61 0.50
C GLU A 118 -25.31 21.87 1.74
N PHE A 119 -25.90 20.73 2.08
CA PHE A 119 -25.42 19.90 3.17
C PHE A 119 -24.06 19.24 2.86
N VAL A 120 -23.85 18.77 1.64
CA VAL A 120 -22.62 18.07 1.24
C VAL A 120 -21.43 19.03 1.11
N TYR A 121 -21.65 20.22 0.55
CA TYR A 121 -20.59 21.16 0.22
C TYR A 121 -20.32 22.19 1.32
N ASN A 122 -21.36 22.64 2.05
CA ASN A 122 -21.24 23.78 2.96
C ASN A 122 -21.42 23.41 4.45
N ASN A 123 -22.17 22.35 4.78
CA ASN A 123 -22.39 21.98 6.17
C ASN A 123 -21.25 21.13 6.75
N LEU A 124 -20.80 21.53 7.95
CA LEU A 124 -19.75 20.84 8.69
C LEU A 124 -20.32 19.54 9.29
N LEU A 125 -19.74 18.39 8.93
CA LEU A 125 -20.21 17.09 9.45
C LEU A 125 -19.85 16.84 10.91
N TYR A 126 -18.69 17.34 11.35
CA TYR A 126 -18.10 16.99 12.63
C TYR A 126 -17.41 18.14 13.38
N LEU A 127 -17.55 19.40 12.93
CA LEU A 127 -17.02 20.68 13.47
C LEU A 127 -15.90 21.38 12.67
N SER A 128 -15.27 20.76 11.66
CA SER A 128 -14.11 21.40 10.99
C SER A 128 -14.01 21.31 9.46
N CYS A 129 -14.81 20.48 8.78
CA CYS A 129 -14.88 20.49 7.31
C CYS A 129 -16.20 19.90 6.76
N SER A 130 -16.51 20.22 5.50
CA SER A 130 -17.64 19.67 4.74
C SER A 130 -17.38 18.23 4.28
N LEU A 131 -18.42 17.52 3.83
CA LEU A 131 -18.32 16.12 3.40
C LEU A 131 -17.39 15.97 2.19
N GLU A 132 -17.50 16.90 1.25
CA GLU A 132 -16.64 16.95 0.07
C GLU A 132 -15.17 17.16 0.47
N THR A 133 -14.91 18.10 1.39
CA THR A 133 -13.54 18.37 1.87
C THR A 133 -12.95 17.14 2.57
N PHE A 134 -13.76 16.43 3.34
CA PHE A 134 -13.38 15.19 3.99
C PHE A 134 -13.07 14.07 2.97
N GLY A 135 -13.91 13.89 1.95
CA GLY A 135 -13.66 12.96 0.84
C GLY A 135 -12.38 13.30 0.08
N LYS A 136 -12.16 14.58 -0.24
CA LYS A 136 -10.93 15.08 -0.88
C LYS A 136 -9.68 14.85 -0.01
N PHE A 137 -9.79 14.95 1.31
CA PHE A 137 -8.67 14.69 2.22
C PHE A 137 -8.26 13.21 2.19
N ILE A 138 -9.23 12.30 2.21
CA ILE A 138 -8.99 10.85 2.08
C ILE A 138 -8.38 10.54 0.71
N PHE A 139 -8.94 11.11 -0.36
CA PHE A 139 -8.50 10.88 -1.73
C PHE A 139 -7.06 11.38 -1.98
N ASN A 140 -6.74 12.60 -1.55
CA ASN A 140 -5.40 13.17 -1.73
C ASN A 140 -4.33 12.48 -0.86
N TYR A 141 -4.66 12.04 0.36
CA TYR A 141 -3.71 11.29 1.18
C TYR A 141 -3.48 9.86 0.68
N GLN A 142 -4.44 9.22 0.01
CA GLN A 142 -4.25 7.90 -0.59
C GLN A 142 -3.56 7.97 -1.95
N ILE A 143 -4.00 8.86 -2.86
CA ILE A 143 -3.42 8.96 -4.21
C ILE A 143 -2.05 9.66 -4.19
N GLY A 144 -1.87 10.68 -3.35
CA GLY A 144 -0.56 11.32 -3.19
C GLY A 144 0.52 10.33 -2.74
N PHE A 145 0.18 9.39 -1.85
CA PHE A 145 1.10 8.35 -1.40
C PHE A 145 1.27 7.20 -2.41
N LEU A 146 0.23 6.90 -3.21
CA LEU A 146 0.28 5.93 -4.32
C LEU A 146 1.15 6.44 -5.49
N ILE A 147 1.13 7.74 -5.80
CA ILE A 147 1.92 8.33 -6.88
C ILE A 147 3.38 8.56 -6.45
N LEU A 148 3.63 8.95 -5.19
CA LEU A 148 5.00 9.16 -4.67
C LEU A 148 5.79 7.89 -4.35
N ASN A 149 5.16 6.70 -4.33
CA ASN A 149 5.86 5.42 -4.11
C ASN A 149 5.87 4.51 -5.35
N ILE A 150 5.29 4.96 -6.47
CA ILE A 150 5.31 4.24 -7.76
C ILE A 150 6.18 4.98 -8.82
N LEU A 151 6.66 6.19 -8.51
CA LEU A 151 7.64 6.96 -9.29
C LEU A 151 8.94 7.12 -8.49
#